data_AF-A0A6S8ZKH6-F1
#
_entry.id   AF-A0A6S8ZKH6-F1
#
_cell.length_a   1.000
_cell.length_b   1.000
_cell.length_c   1.000
_cell.angle_alpha   90.00
_cell.angle_beta   90.00
_cell.angle_gamma   90.00
#
_symmetry.space_group_name_H-M   'P 1'
#
loop_
_entity.id
_entity.type
_entity.pdbx_description
1 polymer ?
#
loop_
_entity_poly.entity_id
_entity_poly.type
_entity_poly.pdbx_seq_one_letter_code
_entity_poly.pdbx_strand_id
1 'polypeptide(L)'
;MKITPAVNQIEINPFLHRKNTIEFFKKEGVVLQSYRSLRDGKAFEDPTLVKMAEKYGRTAAQILGRWCVQNGYVFMPKSVKKERMIENAKVFDFTLSDDDMAELNSLTTPAAIETFEGLYRKCVNRDTSKDGTMDGVKMEITAD
;
A
#
# COMPACT_ATOMS: atom_id res chain seq x y z
N MET A 1 -16.81 9.60 25.23
CA MET A 1 -16.45 8.22 24.88
C MET A 1 -15.41 8.29 23.77
N LYS A 2 -14.26 7.62 23.91
CA LYS A 2 -13.25 7.52 22.85
C LYS A 2 -13.59 6.28 22.01
N ILE A 3 -13.78 6.45 20.71
CA ILE A 3 -14.13 5.36 19.78
C ILE A 3 -12.91 5.10 18.90
N THR A 4 -12.45 3.85 18.83
CA THR A 4 -11.36 3.45 17.94
C THR A 4 -11.88 3.31 16.51
N PRO A 5 -11.19 3.88 15.50
CA PRO A 5 -11.55 3.67 14.11
C PRO A 5 -11.49 2.18 13.75
N ALA A 6 -12.53 1.66 13.08
CA ALA A 6 -12.53 0.26 12.65
C ALA A 6 -11.51 0.00 11.52
N VAL A 7 -11.30 1.00 10.66
CA VAL A 7 -10.48 0.91 9.46
C VAL A 7 -9.62 2.16 9.33
N ASN A 8 -8.38 1.97 8.87
CA ASN A 8 -7.54 3.04 8.37
C ASN A 8 -7.10 2.72 6.93
N GLN A 9 -7.47 3.57 5.98
CA GLN A 9 -7.13 3.42 4.57
C GLN A 9 -5.91 4.29 4.25
N ILE A 10 -4.76 3.65 3.99
CA ILE A 10 -3.48 4.33 3.71
C ILE A 10 -2.76 3.67 2.53
N GLU A 11 -1.75 4.35 1.96
CA GLU A 11 -0.95 3.74 0.89
C GLU A 11 -0.08 2.66 1.51
N ILE A 12 -0.25 1.42 1.04
CA ILE A 12 0.53 0.25 1.43
C ILE A 12 0.78 -0.58 0.18
N ASN A 13 2.04 -0.80 -0.17
CA ASN A 13 2.47 -1.71 -1.24
C ASN A 13 3.95 -2.05 -1.00
N PRO A 14 4.54 -3.05 -1.70
CA PRO A 14 5.94 -3.43 -1.49
C PRO A 14 6.95 -2.27 -1.61
N PHE A 15 6.63 -1.26 -2.43
CA PHE A 15 7.49 -0.10 -2.66
C PHE A 15 7.24 1.05 -1.68
N LEU A 16 6.25 0.92 -0.79
CA LEU A 16 5.95 1.86 0.30
C LEU A 16 5.39 1.09 1.50
N HIS A 17 6.26 0.30 2.13
CA HIS A 17 5.93 -0.57 3.27
C HIS A 17 6.42 0.03 4.59
N ARG A 18 5.63 0.96 5.12
CA ARG A 18 5.88 1.69 6.37
C ARG A 18 5.57 0.82 7.61
N LYS A 19 6.53 -0.04 7.97
CA LYS A 19 6.36 -1.09 8.99
C LYS A 19 5.95 -0.55 10.36
N ASN A 20 6.54 0.55 10.84
CA ASN A 20 6.25 1.07 12.17
C ASN A 20 4.82 1.63 12.25
N THR A 21 4.41 2.40 11.25
CA THR A 21 3.03 2.86 11.08
C THR A 21 2.04 1.70 11.04
N ILE A 22 2.34 0.66 10.25
CA ILE A 22 1.47 -0.51 10.09
C ILE A 22 1.33 -1.28 11.41
N GLU A 23 2.44 -1.55 12.09
CA GLU A 23 2.45 -2.30 13.35
C GLU A 23 1.72 -1.53 14.46
N PHE A 24 1.80 -0.20 14.48
CA PHE A 24 1.01 0.61 15.39
C PHE A 24 -0.50 0.38 15.21
N PHE A 25 -1.01 0.52 13.98
CA PHE A 25 -2.45 0.35 13.72
C PHE A 25 -2.91 -1.09 13.94
N LYS A 26 -2.08 -2.08 13.63
CA LYS A 26 -2.37 -3.49 13.95
C LYS A 26 -2.52 -3.72 15.45
N LYS A 27 -1.63 -3.16 16.28
CA LYS A 27 -1.70 -3.25 17.75
C LYS A 27 -2.95 -2.59 18.33
N GLU A 28 -3.40 -1.50 17.71
CA GLU A 28 -4.64 -0.81 18.08
C GLU A 28 -5.92 -1.55 17.60
N GLY A 29 -5.79 -2.68 16.90
CA GLY A 29 -6.92 -3.45 16.38
C GLY A 29 -7.61 -2.80 15.17
N VAL A 30 -6.90 -1.91 14.46
CA VAL A 30 -7.43 -1.19 13.30
C VAL A 30 -7.15 -1.97 12.02
N VAL A 31 -8.18 -2.23 11.22
CA VAL A 31 -8.03 -2.90 9.92
C VAL A 31 -7.37 -1.96 8.91
N LEU A 32 -6.32 -2.41 8.25
CA LEU A 32 -5.62 -1.63 7.23
C LEU A 32 -6.17 -1.92 5.83
N GLN A 33 -6.61 -0.85 5.15
CA GLN A 33 -6.99 -0.88 3.74
C GLN A 33 -5.87 -0.28 2.88
N SER A 34 -5.32 -1.10 1.99
CA SER A 34 -4.22 -0.72 1.09
C SER A 34 -4.77 0.00 -0.14
N TYR A 35 -4.75 1.33 -0.14
CA TYR A 35 -5.00 2.10 -1.36
C TYR A 35 -3.75 2.13 -2.24
N ARG A 36 -3.93 2.33 -3.56
CA ARG A 36 -2.85 2.27 -4.57
C ARG A 36 -1.98 1.01 -4.45
N SER A 37 -2.60 -0.10 -4.05
CA SER A 37 -1.98 -1.43 -3.95
C SER A 37 -1.25 -1.87 -5.23
N LEU A 38 -1.72 -1.39 -6.40
CA LEU A 38 -1.15 -1.67 -7.72
C LEU A 38 -0.22 -0.59 -8.27
N ARG A 39 0.05 0.49 -7.52
CA ARG A 39 0.88 1.65 -7.93
C ARG A 39 0.55 2.20 -9.32
N ASP A 40 -0.73 2.29 -9.64
CA ASP A 40 -1.22 2.77 -10.94
C ASP A 40 -0.68 1.96 -12.15
N GLY A 41 -0.24 0.72 -11.91
CA GLY A 41 0.36 -0.17 -12.92
C GLY A 41 1.84 0.10 -13.23
N LYS A 42 2.44 1.14 -12.64
CA LYS A 42 3.83 1.55 -12.94
C LYS A 42 4.89 0.57 -12.46
N ALA A 43 4.53 -0.31 -11.54
CA ALA A 43 5.45 -1.30 -10.98
C ALA A 43 5.44 -2.64 -11.72
N PHE A 44 4.56 -2.85 -12.71
CA PHE A 44 4.36 -4.19 -13.30
C PHE A 44 5.56 -4.73 -14.08
N GLU A 45 6.47 -3.85 -14.51
CA GLU A 45 7.71 -4.20 -15.19
C GLU A 45 8.91 -4.33 -14.23
N ASP A 46 8.68 -4.19 -12.92
CA ASP A 46 9.73 -4.40 -11.92
C ASP A 46 10.28 -5.84 -12.03
N PRO A 47 11.60 -6.04 -12.14
CA PRO A 47 12.19 -7.36 -12.36
C PRO A 47 11.81 -8.39 -11.29
N THR A 48 11.67 -7.97 -10.03
CA THR A 48 11.24 -8.86 -8.94
C THR A 48 9.80 -9.32 -9.16
N LEU A 49 8.90 -8.40 -9.54
CA LEU A 49 7.51 -8.77 -9.84
C LEU A 49 7.39 -9.65 -11.08
N VAL A 50 8.15 -9.40 -12.14
CA VAL A 50 8.14 -10.20 -13.37
C VAL A 50 8.62 -11.63 -13.07
N LYS A 51 9.74 -11.77 -12.38
CA LYS A 51 10.28 -13.08 -11.96
C LYS A 51 9.26 -13.86 -11.11
N MET A 52 8.60 -13.21 -10.16
CA MET A 52 7.58 -13.86 -9.33
C MET A 52 6.32 -14.20 -10.14
N ALA A 53 5.88 -13.31 -11.02
CA ALA A 53 4.75 -13.55 -11.92
C ALA A 53 4.97 -14.82 -12.77
N GLU A 54 6.17 -15.00 -13.33
CA GLU A 54 6.58 -16.21 -14.04
C GLU A 54 6.60 -17.44 -13.12
N LYS A 55 7.26 -17.34 -11.95
CA LYS A 55 7.36 -18.44 -10.97
C LYS A 55 6.00 -19.00 -10.56
N TYR A 56 5.00 -18.14 -10.36
CA TYR A 56 3.67 -18.54 -9.89
C TYR A 56 2.65 -18.74 -11.02
N GLY A 57 2.99 -18.42 -12.28
CA GLY A 57 2.01 -18.40 -13.37
C GLY A 57 0.87 -17.42 -13.09
N ARG A 58 1.22 -16.21 -12.65
CA ARG A 58 0.29 -15.13 -12.24
C ARG A 58 0.73 -13.81 -12.86
N THR A 59 -0.10 -12.78 -12.77
CA THR A 59 0.28 -11.43 -13.21
C THR A 59 0.93 -10.64 -12.09
N ALA A 60 1.72 -9.61 -12.41
CA ALA A 60 2.29 -8.71 -11.41
C ALA A 60 1.21 -8.10 -10.49
N ALA A 61 0.02 -7.81 -11.02
CA ALA A 61 -1.12 -7.33 -10.23
C ALA A 61 -1.57 -8.36 -9.18
N GLN A 62 -1.61 -9.64 -9.55
CA GLN A 62 -1.94 -10.73 -8.64
C GLN A 62 -0.86 -10.95 -7.59
N ILE A 63 0.44 -10.82 -7.94
CA ILE A 63 1.54 -10.89 -6.96
C ILE A 63 1.37 -9.80 -5.90
N LEU A 64 1.14 -8.54 -6.32
CA LEU A 64 0.89 -7.42 -5.39
C LEU A 64 -0.37 -7.64 -4.54
N GLY A 65 -1.45 -8.13 -5.15
CA GLY A 65 -2.68 -8.45 -4.43
C GLY A 65 -2.50 -9.55 -3.41
N ARG A 66 -1.76 -10.62 -3.77
CA ARG A 66 -1.46 -11.72 -2.86
C ARG A 66 -0.57 -11.29 -1.70
N TRP A 67 0.44 -10.46 -1.97
CA TRP A 67 1.26 -9.84 -0.93
C TRP A 67 0.42 -9.05 0.07
N CYS A 68 -0.57 -8.27 -0.41
CA CYS A 68 -1.48 -7.53 0.48
C CYS A 68 -2.27 -8.48 1.38
N VAL A 69 -2.89 -9.50 0.79
CA VAL A 69 -3.73 -10.48 1.51
C VAL A 69 -2.92 -11.27 2.53
N GLN A 70 -1.71 -11.74 2.18
CA GLN A 70 -0.85 -12.49 3.12
C GLN A 70 -0.36 -11.64 4.30
N ASN A 71 -0.20 -10.34 4.12
CA ASN A 71 0.12 -9.43 5.23
C ASN A 71 -1.10 -9.04 6.09
N GLY A 72 -2.31 -9.50 5.71
CA GLY A 72 -3.57 -9.19 6.39
C GLY A 72 -4.17 -7.83 6.00
N TYR A 73 -3.74 -7.22 4.90
CA TYR A 73 -4.30 -5.95 4.41
C TYR A 73 -5.51 -6.22 3.51
N VAL A 74 -6.49 -5.32 3.56
CA VAL A 74 -7.57 -5.31 2.58
C VAL A 74 -7.04 -4.73 1.26
N PHE A 75 -6.99 -5.58 0.23
CA PHE A 75 -6.53 -5.23 -1.11
C PHE A 75 -7.59 -4.42 -1.88
N MET A 76 -7.26 -3.19 -2.31
CA MET A 76 -8.18 -2.29 -3.03
C MET A 76 -7.73 -1.98 -4.47
N PRO A 77 -7.86 -2.93 -5.41
CA PRO A 77 -7.54 -2.69 -6.81
C PRO A 77 -8.64 -1.85 -7.50
N LYS A 78 -8.23 -0.97 -8.41
CA LYS A 78 -9.16 -0.26 -9.32
C LYS A 78 -9.02 -0.79 -10.73
N SER A 79 -10.15 -1.11 -11.37
CA SER A 79 -10.20 -1.42 -12.80
C SER A 79 -11.53 -0.91 -13.39
N VAL A 80 -11.50 -0.60 -14.68
CA VAL A 80 -12.71 -0.39 -15.49
C VAL A 80 -12.92 -1.52 -16.51
N LYS A 81 -11.94 -2.44 -16.63
CA LYS A 81 -11.97 -3.60 -17.51
C LYS A 81 -12.39 -4.83 -16.73
N LYS A 82 -13.41 -5.55 -17.21
CA LYS A 82 -14.01 -6.72 -16.54
C LYS A 82 -12.98 -7.83 -16.35
N GLU A 83 -12.15 -8.06 -17.35
CA GLU A 83 -11.13 -9.13 -17.36
C GLU A 83 -10.14 -8.91 -16.20
N ARG A 84 -9.71 -7.66 -16.00
CA ARG A 84 -8.84 -7.27 -14.89
C ARG A 84 -9.54 -7.34 -13.53
N MET A 85 -10.84 -7.08 -13.44
CA MET A 85 -11.59 -7.26 -12.19
C MET A 85 -11.59 -8.72 -11.76
N ILE A 86 -11.80 -9.63 -12.72
CA ILE A 86 -11.76 -11.08 -12.49
C ILE A 86 -10.33 -11.52 -12.12
N GLU A 87 -9.32 -11.03 -12.85
CA GLU A 87 -7.91 -11.32 -12.56
C GLU A 87 -7.51 -10.87 -11.14
N ASN A 88 -7.83 -9.63 -10.77
CA ASN A 88 -7.54 -9.06 -9.45
C ASN A 88 -8.25 -9.80 -8.31
N ALA A 89 -9.37 -10.47 -8.57
CA ALA A 89 -10.06 -11.28 -7.56
C ALA A 89 -9.40 -12.65 -7.35
N LYS A 90 -8.62 -13.15 -8.32
CA LYS A 90 -7.90 -14.44 -8.25
C LYS A 90 -6.56 -14.29 -7.52
N VAL A 91 -6.61 -13.81 -6.28
CA VAL A 91 -5.44 -13.65 -5.38
C VAL A 91 -5.51 -14.56 -4.15
N PHE A 92 -6.53 -15.40 -4.07
CA PHE A 92 -6.75 -16.34 -2.96
C PHE A 92 -6.41 -17.78 -3.32
N ASP A 93 -6.12 -18.08 -4.59
CA ASP A 93 -5.91 -19.44 -5.13
C ASP A 93 -4.44 -19.87 -5.19
N PHE A 94 -3.52 -19.05 -4.68
CA PHE A 94 -2.09 -19.35 -4.59
C PHE A 94 -1.48 -18.69 -3.36
N THR A 95 -0.23 -19.04 -3.01
CA THR A 95 0.50 -18.48 -1.87
C THR A 95 1.93 -18.19 -2.28
N LEU A 96 2.44 -17.02 -1.88
CA LEU A 96 3.84 -16.63 -2.00
C LEU A 96 4.63 -17.27 -0.86
N SER A 97 5.79 -17.86 -1.17
CA SER A 97 6.71 -18.39 -0.15
C SER A 97 7.22 -17.29 0.77
N ASP A 98 7.68 -17.68 1.96
CA ASP A 98 8.23 -16.74 2.95
C ASP A 98 9.41 -15.94 2.39
N ASP A 99 10.27 -16.58 1.59
CA ASP A 99 11.39 -15.91 0.92
C ASP A 99 10.93 -14.83 -0.07
N ASP A 100 9.87 -15.09 -0.83
CA ASP A 100 9.34 -14.13 -1.80
C ASP A 100 8.61 -12.99 -1.10
N MET A 101 7.91 -13.29 0.00
CA MET A 101 7.33 -12.27 0.87
C MET A 101 8.41 -11.38 1.48
N ALA A 102 9.53 -11.96 1.92
CA ALA A 102 10.68 -11.22 2.45
C ALA A 102 11.34 -10.34 1.38
N GLU A 103 11.51 -10.85 0.15
CA GLU A 103 12.01 -10.07 -0.99
C GLU A 103 11.09 -8.86 -1.27
N LEU A 104 9.77 -9.07 -1.36
CA LEU A 104 8.81 -7.97 -1.56
C LEU A 104 8.81 -6.96 -0.40
N ASN A 105 8.93 -7.42 0.84
CA ASN A 105 9.01 -6.56 2.03
C ASN A 105 10.29 -5.71 2.09
N SER A 106 11.24 -5.92 1.17
CA SER A 106 12.51 -5.18 1.07
C SER A 106 12.53 -4.14 -0.05
N LEU A 107 11.48 -4.06 -0.89
CA LEU A 107 11.44 -3.19 -2.08
C LEU A 107 11.19 -1.71 -1.78
N THR A 108 10.92 -1.35 -0.52
CA THR A 108 10.73 0.06 -0.13
C THR A 108 12.06 0.78 -0.08
N THR A 109 12.17 1.88 -0.83
CA THR A 109 13.40 2.68 -0.92
C THR A 109 13.24 4.03 -0.21
N PRO A 110 14.34 4.67 0.23
CA PRO A 110 14.28 6.03 0.77
C PRO A 110 13.62 7.03 -0.17
N ALA A 111 13.87 6.93 -1.48
CA ALA A 111 13.27 7.80 -2.49
C ALA A 111 11.74 7.64 -2.58
N ALA A 112 11.21 6.43 -2.33
CA ALA A 112 9.77 6.20 -2.28
C ALA A 112 9.14 6.88 -1.07
N ILE A 113 9.82 6.86 0.08
CA ILE A 113 9.39 7.55 1.30
C ILE A 113 9.41 9.08 1.09
N GLU A 114 10.48 9.62 0.51
CA GLU A 114 10.57 11.06 0.18
C GLU A 114 9.44 11.49 -0.78
N THR A 115 9.16 10.68 -1.81
CA THR A 115 8.05 10.93 -2.72
C THR A 115 6.71 10.94 -1.99
N PHE A 116 6.50 9.98 -1.09
CA PHE A 116 5.30 9.90 -0.26
C PHE A 116 5.16 11.14 0.63
N GLU A 117 6.22 11.56 1.33
CA GLU A 117 6.21 12.76 2.16
C GLU A 117 5.87 14.01 1.35
N GLY A 118 6.48 14.16 0.17
CA GLY A 118 6.21 15.29 -0.72
C GLY A 118 4.75 15.34 -1.17
N LEU A 119 4.14 14.19 -1.49
CA LEU A 119 2.72 14.10 -1.82
C LEU A 119 1.83 14.37 -0.60
N TYR A 120 2.17 13.80 0.55
CA TYR A 120 1.40 13.98 1.78
C TYR A 120 1.37 15.45 2.21
N ARG A 121 2.50 16.16 2.16
CA ARG A 121 2.56 17.60 2.44
C ARG A 121 1.70 18.41 1.48
N LYS A 122 1.68 18.06 0.18
CA LYS A 122 0.79 18.72 -0.80
C LYS A 122 -0.68 18.50 -0.47
N CYS A 123 -1.06 17.32 0.01
CA CYS A 123 -2.42 17.01 0.42
C CYS A 123 -2.81 17.76 1.70
N VAL A 124 -1.96 17.74 2.73
CA VAL A 124 -2.21 18.44 3.99
C VAL A 124 -2.27 19.96 3.80
N ASN A 125 -1.43 20.53 2.94
CA ASN A 125 -1.44 21.97 2.64
C ASN A 125 -2.67 22.39 1.80
N ARG A 126 -3.34 21.45 1.14
CA ARG A 126 -4.58 21.73 0.40
C ARG A 126 -5.76 21.96 1.34
N ASP A 127 -5.67 21.43 2.56
CA ASP A 127 -6.61 21.65 3.65
C ASP A 127 -6.15 22.79 4.59
N THR A 128 -5.42 23.78 4.06
CA THR A 128 -5.12 25.02 4.79
C THR A 128 -6.41 25.60 5.34
N SER A 129 -6.34 26.13 6.57
CA SER A 129 -7.46 26.83 7.20
C SER A 129 -7.98 27.92 6.25
N LYS A 130 -9.27 28.25 6.36
CA LYS A 130 -9.92 29.26 5.49
C LYS A 130 -9.21 30.62 5.47
N ASP A 131 -8.35 30.90 6.45
CA ASP A 131 -7.52 32.10 6.59
C ASP A 131 -6.16 32.03 5.87
N GLY A 132 -5.82 30.89 5.25
CA GLY A 132 -4.56 30.68 4.52
C GLY A 132 -3.33 30.53 5.40
N THR A 133 -3.50 30.38 6.71
CA THR A 133 -2.39 30.19 7.66
C THR A 133 -2.00 28.72 7.78
N MET A 134 -0.77 28.47 8.21
CA MET A 134 -0.26 27.12 8.52
C MET A 134 -0.43 26.78 10.01
N ASP A 135 -1.10 27.64 10.78
CA ASP A 135 -1.27 27.46 12.22
C ASP A 135 -2.19 26.27 12.50
N GLY A 136 -1.69 25.31 13.28
CA GLY A 136 -2.39 24.06 13.58
C GLY A 136 -2.26 22.96 12.51
N VAL A 137 -1.57 23.23 11.40
CA VAL A 137 -1.26 22.21 10.39
C VAL A 137 -0.16 21.29 10.92
N LYS A 138 -0.45 19.98 11.02
CA LYS A 138 0.57 18.99 11.38
C LYS A 138 1.58 18.84 10.24
N MET A 139 2.77 19.40 10.46
CA MET A 139 3.89 19.33 9.51
C MET A 139 4.77 18.09 9.71
N GLU A 140 4.73 17.49 10.90
CA GLU A 140 5.44 16.26 11.20
C GLU A 140 4.65 15.06 10.68
N ILE A 141 5.30 14.25 9.83
CA ILE A 141 4.74 13.06 9.21
C ILE A 141 5.46 11.86 9.78
N THR A 142 4.71 10.85 10.24
CA THR A 142 5.27 9.52 10.50
C THR A 142 5.56 8.85 9.16
N ALA A 143 6.85 8.84 8.80
CA ALA A 143 7.32 8.38 7.50
C ALA A 143 7.44 6.86 7.43
N ASP A 144 7.64 6.17 8.56
CA ASP A 144 8.02 4.76 8.65
C ASP A 144 7.00 3.87 9.36
#